data_AF-A0A7J6VQI0-F1
#
_entry.id   AF-A0A7J6VQI0-F1
#
_cell.length_a   1.000
_cell.length_b   1.000
_cell.length_c   1.000
_cell.angle_alpha   90.00
_cell.angle_beta   90.00
_cell.angle_gamma   90.00
#
_symmetry.space_group_name_H-M   'P 1'
#
loop_
_entity.id
_entity.type
_entity.pdbx_description
1 polymer ?
#
loop_
_entity_poly.entity_id
_entity_poly.type
_entity_poly.pdbx_seq_one_letter_code
_entity_poly.pdbx_strand_id
1 'polypeptide(L)' 'ACVLFILDEMRKKSVQDGMKTTGEGLEWGVLFGFGAGLTVDTVVLHSMPI' A
#
# COMPACT_ATOMS: atom_id res chain seq x y z
N ALA A 1 10.29 -3.16 8.35
CA ALA A 1 9.29 -2.35 9.08
C ALA A 1 8.70 -1.21 8.22
N CYS A 2 9.50 -0.45 7.46
CA CYS A 2 9.02 0.74 6.70
C CYS A 2 7.78 0.50 5.82
N VAL A 3 7.78 -0.58 5.03
CA VAL A 3 6.65 -0.88 4.12
C VAL A 3 5.32 -1.14 4.85
N LEU A 4 5.36 -1.68 6.09
CA LEU A 4 4.16 -1.90 6.88
C LEU A 4 3.59 -0.56 7.39
N PHE A 5 4.45 0.39 7.76
CA PHE A 5 4.02 1.75 8.13
C PHE A 5 3.44 2.50 6.93
N ILE A 6 4.03 2.34 5.74
CA ILE A 6 3.48 2.95 4.51
C ILE A 6 2.07 2.42 4.23
N LEU A 7 1.86 1.10 4.33
CA LEU A 7 0.53 0.51 4.16
C LEU A 7 -0.46 0.99 5.24
N ASP A 8 0.00 1.14 6.48
CA ASP A 8 -0.83 1.63 7.58
C ASP A 8 -1.25 3.09 7.40
N GLU A 9 -0.34 3.95 6.97
CA GLU A 9 -0.65 5.36 6.70
C GLU A 9 -1.52 5.51 5.44
N MET A 10 -1.26 4.75 4.37
CA MET A 10 -2.09 4.74 3.15
C MET A 10 -3.55 4.39 3.46
N ARG A 11 -3.80 3.33 4.26
CA ARG A 11 -5.19 2.97 4.62
C ARG A 11 -5.85 4.03 5.49
N LYS A 12 -5.13 4.59 6.48
CA LYS A 12 -5.68 5.60 7.40
C LYS A 12 -6.04 6.88 6.65
N LYS A 13 -5.14 7.34 5.78
CA LYS A 13 -5.37 8.51 4.94
C LYS A 13 -6.54 8.30 3.98
N SER A 14 -6.64 7.12 3.37
CA SER A 14 -7.77 6.78 2.48
C SER A 14 -9.12 6.90 3.22
N VAL A 15 -9.19 6.43 4.47
CA VAL A 15 -10.40 6.58 5.31
C VAL A 15 -10.65 8.05 5.66
N GLN A 16 -9.61 8.79 6.06
CA GLN A 16 -9.72 10.21 6.42
C GLN A 16 -10.22 11.07 5.26
N ASP A 17 -9.75 10.78 4.05
CA ASP A 17 -10.10 11.52 2.83
C ASP A 17 -11.42 11.04 2.19
N GLY A 18 -12.12 10.06 2.79
CA GLY A 18 -13.39 9.54 2.30
C GLY A 18 -13.29 8.78 0.97
N MET A 19 -12.15 8.14 0.72
CA MET A 19 -11.91 7.36 -0.50
C MET A 19 -12.76 6.09 -0.53
N LYS A 20 -12.93 5.51 -1.72
CA LYS A 20 -13.74 4.29 -1.91
C LYS A 20 -13.07 3.01 -1.43
N THR A 21 -11.73 3.00 -1.39
CA THR A 21 -10.94 1.81 -1.07
C THR A 21 -9.75 2.16 -0.18
N THR A 22 -9.19 1.17 0.52
CA THR A 22 -7.99 1.31 1.36
C THR A 22 -6.72 1.64 0.57
N GLY A 23 -6.78 1.59 -0.76
CA GLY A 23 -5.69 1.92 -1.69
C GLY A 23 -5.93 3.25 -2.41
N GLU A 24 -6.27 4.30 -1.66
CA GLU A 24 -6.50 5.65 -2.18
C GLU A 24 -7.59 5.72 -3.27
N GLY A 25 -8.60 4.85 -3.17
CA GLY A 25 -9.70 4.76 -4.15
C GLY A 25 -9.41 3.92 -5.39
N LEU A 26 -8.20 3.36 -5.51
CA LEU A 26 -7.82 2.42 -6.58
C LEU A 26 -8.02 0.97 -6.15
N GLU A 27 -8.24 0.07 -7.11
CA GLU A 27 -8.44 -1.36 -6.85
C GLU A 27 -7.12 -2.13 -6.70
N TRP A 28 -6.11 -1.78 -7.51
CA TRP A 28 -4.84 -2.48 -7.58
C TRP A 28 -3.67 -1.56 -7.24
N GLY A 29 -2.66 -2.11 -6.57
CA GLY A 29 -1.43 -1.41 -6.24
C GLY A 29 -0.21 -2.35 -6.27
N VAL A 30 0.98 -1.76 -6.12
CA VAL A 30 2.25 -2.50 -6.04
C VAL A 30 3.07 -2.00 -4.86
N LEU A 31 3.72 -2.93 -4.16
CA LEU A 31 4.67 -2.65 -3.10
C LEU A 31 6.05 -3.15 -3.51
N PHE A 32 7.05 -2.30 -3.33
CA PHE A 32 8.45 -2.61 -3.56
C PHE A 32 9.23 -2.64 -2.25
N GLY A 33 9.92 -3.76 -1.99
CA GLY A 33 10.93 -3.88 -0.96
C GLY A 33 12.32 -3.88 -1.59
N PHE A 34 13.25 -3.07 -1.07
CA PHE A 34 14.63 -3.00 -1.54
C PHE A 34 15.58 -3.51 -0.45
N GLY A 35 16.37 -4.54 -0.76
CA GLY A 35 17.32 -5.19 0.14
C GLY A 35 18.78 -4.96 -0.23
N ALA A 36 19.71 -5.47 0.58
CA ALA A 36 21.15 -5.38 0.29
C ALA A 36 21.51 -6.16 -1.00
N GLY A 37 22.30 -5.53 -1.88
CA GLY A 37 22.63 -6.09 -3.20
C GLY A 37 21.69 -5.58 -4.30
N LEU A 38 21.18 -6.49 -5.14
CA LEU A 38 20.23 -6.20 -6.23
C LEU A 38 18.87 -6.88 -5.99
N THR A 39 18.47 -7.05 -4.73
CA THR A 39 17.21 -7.73 -4.39
C THR A 39 16.04 -6.74 -4.37
N VAL A 40 15.00 -7.07 -5.15
CA VAL A 40 13.73 -6.33 -5.18
C VAL A 40 12.59 -7.32 -4.91
N ASP A 41 11.87 -7.10 -3.82
CA ASP A 41 10.62 -7.80 -3.52
C ASP A 41 9.47 -7.01 -4.15
N THR A 42 8.69 -7.64 -5.03
CA THR A 42 7.53 -7.02 -5.67
C THR A 42 6.27 -7.77 -5.27
N VAL A 43 5.32 -7.06 -4.65
CA VAL A 43 4.04 -7.62 -4.22
C VAL A 43 2.91 -6.85 -4.90
N VAL A 44 2.02 -7.56 -5.58
CA VAL A 44 0.77 -7.01 -6.11
C VAL A 44 -0.25 -6.98 -4.98
N LEU A 45 -0.95 -5.85 -4.84
CA LEU A 45 -1.93 -5.61 -3.80
C LEU A 45 -3.31 -5.43 -4.42
N HIS A 46 -4.32 -6.05 -3.81
CA HIS A 46 -5.73 -5.75 -4.06
C HIS A 46 -6.25 -4.94 -2.87
N SER A 47 -6.89 -3.82 -3.14
CA SER A 47 -7.47 -2.98 -2.10
C SER A 47 -8.84 -3.49 -1.67
N MET A 48 -9.27 -3.07 -0.47
CA MET A 48 -10.59 -3.38 0.05
C MET A 48 -11.46 -2.12 0.06
N PRO A 49 -12.78 -2.25 -0.11
CA PRO A 49 -13.71 -1.15 0.16
C PRO A 49 -13.54 -0.63 1.60
N ILE A 50 -13.67 0.69 1.78
CA ILE A 50 -13.68 1.37 3.10
C ILE A 50 -15.06 1.28 3.74
#